data_AF-A0A9W9AU43-F1
#
_entry.id   AF-A0A9W9AU43-F1
#
_cell.length_a   1.000
_cell.length_b   1.000
_cell.length_c   1.000
_cell.angle_alpha   90.00
_cell.angle_beta   90.00
_cell.angle_gamma   90.00
#
_symmetry.space_group_name_H-M   'P 1'
#
loop_
_entity.id
_entity.type
_entity.pdbx_description
1 polymer ?
#
loop_
_entity_poly.entity_id
_entity_poly.type
_entity_poly.pdbx_seq_one_letter_code
_entity_poly.pdbx_strand_id
1 'polypeptide(L)'
;LDAFVDIIFEIQRHFPRVTANLMISSTLNLVNALLLEDQTKGLKISACADNYPAFSRTMSGASELYGLAIFPPDIPLGSFIQSLPSLMVFIVNVNDILSFYKEELNGESVNHISLLAFCRGCSKTHAFHSLIQETIEAHQKIVRILESDKRALDSYRKFASGYVYFHTSLDSRYRLNEL
;
A
#
# COMPACT_ATOMS: atom_id res chain seq x y z
N LEU A 1 -7.02 -22.87 4.87
CA LEU A 1 -5.60 -22.46 5.04
C LEU A 1 -4.73 -23.00 3.90
N ASP A 2 -5.02 -24.19 3.37
CA ASP A 2 -4.20 -24.86 2.35
C ASP A 2 -3.91 -23.99 1.11
N ALA A 3 -4.92 -23.33 0.54
CA ALA A 3 -4.72 -22.42 -0.60
C ALA A 3 -3.75 -21.24 -0.30
N PHE A 4 -3.71 -20.76 0.96
CA PHE A 4 -2.79 -19.71 1.37
C PHE A 4 -1.35 -20.24 1.48
N VAL A 5 -1.20 -21.46 1.98
CA VAL A 5 0.08 -22.17 2.02
C VAL A 5 0.61 -22.43 0.60
N ASP A 6 -0.27 -22.84 -0.32
CA ASP A 6 0.09 -23.04 -1.72
C ASP A 6 0.63 -21.76 -2.37
N ILE A 7 -0.02 -20.62 -2.14
CA ILE A 7 0.44 -19.32 -2.64
C ILE A 7 1.83 -18.96 -2.09
N ILE A 8 2.09 -19.22 -0.80
CA ILE A 8 3.40 -18.98 -0.18
C ILE A 8 4.49 -19.79 -0.90
N PHE A 9 4.21 -21.06 -1.23
CA PHE A 9 5.15 -21.90 -1.97
C PHE A 9 5.34 -21.44 -3.42
N GLU A 10 4.29 -20.99 -4.09
CA GLU A 10 4.39 -20.46 -5.47
C GLU A 10 5.24 -19.19 -5.54
N ILE A 11 5.15 -18.28 -4.55
CA ILE A 11 6.00 -17.07 -4.52
C ILE A 11 7.48 -17.44 -4.59
N GLN A 12 7.91 -18.49 -3.87
CA GLN A 12 9.31 -18.94 -3.87
C GLN A 12 9.76 -19.54 -5.21
N ARG A 13 8.82 -19.98 -6.06
CA ARG A 13 9.13 -20.52 -7.39
C ARG A 13 9.29 -19.42 -8.44
N HIS A 14 8.61 -18.30 -8.25
CA HIS A 14 8.59 -17.21 -9.22
C HIS A 14 9.54 -16.07 -8.93
N PHE A 15 9.96 -15.88 -7.67
CA PHE A 15 10.78 -14.74 -7.26
C PHE A 15 12.12 -15.17 -6.67
N PRO A 16 13.19 -14.36 -6.85
CA PRO A 16 14.46 -14.58 -6.17
C PRO A 16 14.30 -14.71 -4.65
N ARG A 17 15.16 -15.50 -4.00
CA ARG A 17 15.01 -15.86 -2.57
C ARG A 17 14.80 -14.65 -1.64
N VAL A 18 15.56 -13.57 -1.82
CA VAL A 18 15.45 -12.38 -0.97
C VAL A 18 14.09 -11.69 -1.16
N THR A 19 13.65 -11.47 -2.40
CA THR A 19 12.35 -10.83 -2.68
C THR A 19 11.19 -11.73 -2.28
N ALA A 20 11.26 -13.03 -2.56
CA ALA A 20 10.26 -14.00 -2.12
C ALA A 20 10.08 -13.98 -0.59
N ASN A 21 11.16 -13.95 0.17
CA ASN A 21 11.09 -13.91 1.64
C ASN A 21 10.44 -12.61 2.16
N LEU A 22 10.76 -11.45 1.55
CA LEU A 22 10.11 -10.19 1.88
C LEU A 22 8.62 -10.23 1.55
N MET A 23 8.26 -10.71 0.36
CA MET A 23 6.87 -10.89 -0.08
C MET A 23 6.06 -11.78 0.88
N ILE A 24 6.63 -12.92 1.30
CA ILE A 24 6.01 -13.82 2.28
C ILE A 24 5.86 -13.12 3.64
N SER A 25 6.88 -12.39 4.08
CA SER A 25 6.84 -11.66 5.36
C SER A 25 5.74 -10.59 5.35
N SER A 26 5.61 -9.84 4.27
CA SER A 26 4.53 -8.87 4.04
C SER A 26 3.15 -9.54 4.05
N THR A 27 3.05 -10.75 3.47
CA THR A 27 1.81 -11.53 3.46
C THR A 27 1.43 -12.02 4.87
N LEU A 28 2.40 -12.46 5.68
CA LEU A 28 2.16 -12.84 7.07
C LEU A 28 1.78 -11.63 7.93
N ASN A 29 2.39 -10.46 7.67
CA ASN A 29 2.00 -9.21 8.33
C ASN A 29 0.55 -8.84 8.06
N LEU A 30 0.06 -9.05 6.83
CA LEU A 30 -1.35 -8.85 6.50
C LEU A 30 -2.27 -9.75 7.35
N VAL A 31 -1.94 -11.05 7.47
CA VAL A 31 -2.72 -11.98 8.32
C VAL A 31 -2.69 -11.53 9.78
N ASN A 32 -1.53 -11.12 10.29
CA ASN A 32 -1.40 -10.59 11.64
C ASN A 32 -2.19 -9.30 11.83
N ALA A 33 -2.25 -8.43 10.83
CA ALA A 33 -3.02 -7.19 10.89
C ALA A 33 -4.53 -7.48 11.01
N LEU A 34 -5.05 -8.45 10.26
CA LEU A 34 -6.46 -8.87 10.36
C LEU A 34 -6.79 -9.40 11.76
N LEU A 35 -5.88 -10.19 12.35
CA LEU A 35 -6.04 -10.69 13.72
C LEU A 35 -5.94 -9.54 14.74
N LEU A 36 -5.02 -8.61 14.54
CA LEU A 36 -4.85 -7.44 15.41
C LEU A 36 -6.08 -6.54 15.37
N GLU A 37 -6.62 -6.25 14.18
CA GLU A 37 -7.85 -5.48 14.00
C GLU A 37 -9.02 -6.15 14.73
N ASP A 38 -9.18 -7.47 14.63
CA ASP A 38 -10.22 -8.21 15.35
C ASP A 38 -10.05 -8.13 16.88
N GLN A 39 -8.83 -8.37 17.37
CA GLN A 39 -8.53 -8.37 18.81
C GLN A 39 -8.57 -6.97 19.44
N THR A 40 -8.37 -5.92 18.65
CA THR A 40 -8.38 -4.53 19.12
C THR A 40 -9.67 -3.78 18.78
N LYS A 41 -10.73 -4.49 18.36
CA LYS A 41 -12.06 -3.90 18.14
C LYS A 41 -12.53 -3.12 19.38
N GLY A 42 -12.85 -1.85 19.18
CA GLY A 42 -13.30 -0.95 20.24
C GLY A 42 -12.18 -0.40 21.15
N LEU A 43 -10.91 -0.73 20.89
CA LEU A 43 -9.79 -0.15 21.62
C LEU A 43 -9.72 1.36 21.37
N LYS A 44 -9.68 2.15 22.44
CA LYS A 44 -9.44 3.59 22.35
C LYS A 44 -7.96 3.84 22.09
N ILE A 45 -7.65 4.37 20.91
CA ILE A 45 -6.27 4.73 20.54
C ILE A 45 -5.82 5.94 21.37
N SER A 46 -4.61 5.84 21.93
CA SER A 46 -3.97 6.94 22.66
C SER A 46 -3.59 8.07 21.71
N ALA A 47 -3.83 9.32 22.11
CA ALA A 47 -3.38 10.49 21.35
C ALA A 47 -1.85 10.55 21.22
N CYS A 48 -1.10 9.89 22.12
CA CYS A 48 0.36 9.80 22.04
C CYS A 48 0.85 8.67 21.12
N ALA A 49 -0.04 7.86 20.53
CA ALA A 49 0.31 6.76 19.63
C ALA A 49 0.42 7.26 18.17
N ASP A 50 1.19 8.32 17.95
CA ASP A 50 1.36 9.02 16.66
C ASP A 50 1.89 8.13 15.52
N ASN A 51 2.71 7.12 15.85
CA ASN A 51 3.30 6.18 14.90
C ASN A 51 2.39 4.97 14.58
N TYR A 52 1.38 4.71 15.41
CA TYR A 52 0.49 3.56 15.27
C TYR A 52 -0.29 3.54 13.93
N PRO A 53 -0.78 4.67 13.38
CA PRO A 53 -1.51 4.67 12.12
C PRO A 53 -0.67 4.17 10.95
N ALA A 54 0.58 4.64 10.86
CA ALA A 54 1.52 4.24 9.82
C ALA A 54 1.96 2.78 9.98
N PHE A 55 2.21 2.34 11.22
CA PHE A 55 2.51 0.94 11.52
C PHE A 55 1.37 0.01 11.12
N SER A 56 0.15 0.28 11.61
CA SER A 56 -1.04 -0.52 11.31
C SER A 56 -1.29 -0.61 9.81
N ARG A 57 -1.16 0.52 9.10
CA ARG A 57 -1.33 0.56 7.64
C ARG A 57 -0.25 -0.22 6.89
N THR A 58 1.00 -0.18 7.36
CA THR A 58 2.09 -0.98 6.77
C THR A 58 1.83 -2.47 6.94
N MET A 59 1.33 -2.88 8.10
CA MET A 59 0.97 -4.28 8.38
C MET A 59 -0.18 -4.76 7.49
N SER A 60 -1.27 -3.99 7.39
CA SER A 60 -2.48 -4.39 6.63
C SER A 60 -2.43 -4.10 5.13
N GLY A 61 -1.47 -3.28 4.66
CA GLY A 61 -1.43 -2.85 3.27
C GLY A 61 -0.81 -3.85 2.29
N ALA A 62 -0.04 -4.83 2.80
CA ALA A 62 0.78 -5.75 1.98
C ALA A 62 1.61 -5.03 0.89
N SER A 63 1.99 -3.79 1.13
CA SER A 63 2.53 -2.89 0.10
C SER A 63 3.93 -3.31 -0.36
N GLU A 64 4.70 -3.96 0.50
CA GLU A 64 5.97 -4.58 0.14
C GLU A 64 5.78 -5.76 -0.83
N LEU A 65 4.79 -6.63 -0.58
CA LEU A 65 4.41 -7.69 -1.51
C LEU A 65 4.06 -7.12 -2.88
N TYR A 66 3.14 -6.15 -2.93
CA TYR A 66 2.73 -5.51 -4.18
C TYR A 66 3.91 -4.82 -4.88
N GLY A 67 4.72 -4.06 -4.14
CA GLY A 67 5.86 -3.33 -4.67
C GLY A 67 6.92 -4.23 -5.30
N LEU A 68 7.21 -5.38 -4.69
CA LEU A 68 8.14 -6.38 -5.22
C LEU A 68 7.56 -7.11 -6.45
N ALA A 69 6.25 -7.38 -6.46
CA ALA A 69 5.57 -8.04 -7.56
C ALA A 69 5.52 -7.21 -8.86
N ILE A 70 5.81 -5.91 -8.80
CA ILE A 70 5.90 -5.03 -9.98
C ILE A 70 7.01 -5.48 -10.93
N PHE A 71 8.11 -6.00 -10.39
CA PHE A 71 9.32 -6.25 -11.14
C PHE A 71 9.42 -7.73 -11.53
N PRO A 72 9.55 -8.04 -12.84
CA PRO A 72 9.89 -9.38 -13.29
C PRO A 72 11.15 -9.94 -12.60
N PRO A 73 11.21 -11.26 -12.34
CA PRO A 73 12.27 -11.86 -11.54
C PRO A 73 13.67 -11.80 -12.19
N ASP A 74 13.74 -11.51 -13.48
CA ASP A 74 14.99 -11.34 -14.22
C ASP A 74 15.53 -9.89 -14.18
N ILE A 75 14.78 -8.93 -13.63
CA ILE A 75 15.30 -7.60 -13.33
C ILE A 75 16.19 -7.67 -12.07
N PRO A 76 17.44 -7.21 -12.12
CA PRO A 76 18.33 -7.26 -10.96
C PRO A 76 17.75 -6.52 -9.75
N LEU A 77 17.86 -7.12 -8.56
CA LEU A 77 17.40 -6.51 -7.30
C LEU A 77 17.94 -5.08 -7.11
N GLY A 78 19.22 -4.88 -7.44
CA GLY A 78 19.89 -3.57 -7.33
C GLY A 78 19.27 -2.47 -8.20
N SER A 79 18.56 -2.83 -9.27
CA SER A 79 17.91 -1.87 -10.18
C SER A 79 16.66 -1.21 -9.57
N PHE A 80 16.02 -1.83 -8.58
CA PHE A 80 14.74 -1.33 -8.05
C PHE A 80 14.62 -1.28 -6.53
N ILE A 81 15.43 -2.03 -5.77
CA ILE A 81 15.20 -2.21 -4.33
C ILE A 81 15.20 -0.89 -3.54
N GLN A 82 16.00 0.09 -3.96
CA GLN A 82 16.03 1.41 -3.31
C GLN A 82 14.73 2.20 -3.50
N SER A 83 13.93 1.87 -4.52
CA SER A 83 12.62 2.49 -4.74
C SER A 83 11.52 1.89 -3.87
N LEU A 84 11.73 0.71 -3.26
CA LEU A 84 10.71 -0.04 -2.54
C LEU A 84 10.04 0.75 -1.40
N PRO A 85 10.77 1.50 -0.53
CA PRO A 85 10.11 2.30 0.50
C PRO A 85 9.15 3.34 -0.06
N SER A 86 9.55 4.03 -1.14
CA SER A 86 8.68 5.00 -1.83
C SER A 86 7.51 4.30 -2.54
N LEU A 87 7.72 3.11 -3.12
CA LEU A 87 6.65 2.28 -3.70
C LEU A 87 5.60 1.91 -2.66
N MET A 88 6.03 1.52 -1.45
CA MET A 88 5.12 1.17 -0.37
C MET A 88 4.21 2.35 0.01
N VAL A 89 4.78 3.55 0.13
CA VAL A 89 4.02 4.79 0.37
C VAL A 89 3.05 5.06 -0.78
N PHE A 90 3.52 4.97 -2.02
CA PHE A 90 2.68 5.19 -3.21
C PHE A 90 1.48 4.23 -3.24
N ILE A 91 1.70 2.93 -3.04
CA ILE A 91 0.66 1.89 -3.12
C ILE A 91 -0.42 2.08 -2.05
N VAL A 92 0.01 2.33 -0.82
CA VAL A 92 -0.87 2.57 0.32
C VAL A 92 -1.68 3.85 0.10
N ASN A 93 -1.00 4.95 -0.19
CA ASN A 93 -1.66 6.25 -0.26
C ASN A 93 -2.60 6.33 -1.46
N VAL A 94 -2.23 5.78 -2.63
CA VAL A 94 -3.14 5.74 -3.79
C VAL A 94 -4.42 4.98 -3.45
N ASN A 95 -4.30 3.85 -2.73
CA ASN A 95 -5.48 3.12 -2.28
C ASN A 95 -6.33 3.98 -1.34
N ASP A 96 -5.74 4.58 -0.31
CA ASP A 96 -6.46 5.40 0.68
C ASP A 96 -7.09 6.66 0.05
N ILE A 97 -6.43 7.28 -0.93
CA ILE A 97 -6.95 8.43 -1.68
C ILE A 97 -8.15 8.02 -2.52
N LEU A 98 -8.03 6.93 -3.29
CA LEU A 98 -9.07 6.49 -4.23
C LEU A 98 -10.20 5.72 -3.54
N SER A 99 -10.01 5.22 -2.31
CA SER A 99 -11.05 4.65 -1.49
C SER A 99 -11.73 5.66 -0.57
N PHE A 100 -11.16 6.86 -0.38
CA PHE A 100 -11.71 7.86 0.55
C PHE A 100 -13.19 8.16 0.30
N TYR A 101 -13.61 8.29 -0.96
CA TYR A 101 -15.00 8.58 -1.31
C TYR A 101 -15.97 7.51 -0.82
N LYS A 102 -15.73 6.23 -1.15
CA LYS A 102 -16.61 5.13 -0.71
C LYS A 102 -16.61 4.97 0.81
N GLU A 103 -15.49 5.25 1.46
CA GLU A 103 -15.36 5.17 2.92
C GLU A 103 -16.18 6.23 3.64
N GLU A 104 -16.12 7.48 3.18
CA GLU A 104 -16.94 8.56 3.75
C GLU A 104 -18.43 8.30 3.52
N LEU A 105 -18.83 7.81 2.34
CA LEU A 105 -20.22 7.42 2.07
C LEU A 105 -20.73 6.31 2.98
N ASN A 106 -19.86 5.36 3.34
CA ASN A 106 -20.19 4.26 4.25
C ASN A 106 -20.15 4.67 5.73
N GLY A 107 -19.74 5.91 6.05
CA GLY A 107 -19.54 6.35 7.42
C GLY A 107 -18.39 5.63 8.14
N GLU A 108 -17.40 5.12 7.39
CA GLU A 108 -16.23 4.45 7.95
C GLU A 108 -15.40 5.48 8.76
N SER A 109 -15.33 5.27 10.07
CA SER A 109 -14.61 6.17 11.00
C SER A 109 -13.23 5.65 11.41
N VAL A 110 -12.93 4.41 11.06
CA VAL A 110 -11.67 3.70 11.36
C VAL A 110 -10.96 3.38 10.04
N ASN A 111 -10.64 4.42 9.27
CA ASN A 111 -9.78 4.33 8.09
C ASN A 111 -8.48 5.12 8.29
N HIS A 112 -7.52 4.94 7.38
CA HIS A 112 -6.20 5.54 7.52
C HIS A 112 -6.27 7.07 7.62
N ILE A 113 -7.05 7.73 6.77
CA ILE A 113 -7.21 9.20 6.77
C ILE A 113 -7.82 9.72 8.07
N SER A 114 -8.87 9.06 8.59
CA SER A 114 -9.51 9.44 9.85
C SER A 114 -8.53 9.31 11.02
N LEU A 115 -7.80 8.22 11.06
CA LEU A 115 -6.82 7.95 12.10
C LEU A 115 -5.63 8.92 12.02
N LEU A 116 -5.15 9.22 10.81
CA LEU A 116 -4.09 10.18 10.56
C LEU A 116 -4.50 11.60 10.99
N ALA A 117 -5.72 12.01 10.65
CA ALA A 117 -6.29 13.30 11.05
C ALA A 117 -6.39 13.41 12.59
N PHE A 118 -6.85 12.35 13.25
CA PHE A 118 -6.92 12.28 14.71
C PHE A 118 -5.53 12.41 15.36
N CYS A 119 -4.55 11.60 14.93
CA CYS A 119 -3.20 11.62 15.50
C CYS A 119 -2.47 12.94 15.23
N ARG A 120 -2.69 13.57 14.08
CA ARG A 120 -2.09 14.87 13.73
C ARG A 120 -2.86 16.07 14.31
N GLY A 121 -4.04 15.87 14.92
CA GLY A 121 -4.90 16.94 15.42
C GLY A 121 -5.39 17.88 14.31
N CYS A 122 -5.63 17.36 13.10
CA CYS A 122 -6.04 18.14 11.93
C CYS A 122 -7.37 17.63 11.34
N SER A 123 -7.89 18.32 10.32
CA SER A 123 -9.10 17.86 9.62
C SER A 123 -8.81 16.69 8.68
N LYS A 124 -9.82 15.85 8.39
CA LYS A 124 -9.71 14.78 7.38
C LYS A 124 -9.27 15.32 6.01
N THR A 125 -9.81 16.46 5.59
CA THR A 125 -9.43 17.14 4.35
C THR A 125 -7.95 17.53 4.34
N HIS A 126 -7.42 18.04 5.45
CA HIS A 126 -6.00 18.37 5.55
C HIS A 126 -5.12 17.10 5.48
N ALA A 127 -5.49 16.03 6.19
CA ALA A 127 -4.80 14.74 6.11
C ALA A 127 -4.84 14.16 4.69
N PHE A 128 -5.98 14.22 4.01
CA PHE A 128 -6.16 13.80 2.62
C PHE A 128 -5.22 14.57 1.66
N HIS A 129 -5.16 15.90 1.77
CA HIS A 129 -4.23 16.68 0.95
C HIS A 129 -2.76 16.39 1.25
N SER A 130 -2.41 16.11 2.52
CA SER A 130 -1.06 15.66 2.88
C SER A 130 -0.70 14.35 2.17
N LEU A 131 -1.60 13.36 2.19
CA LEU A 131 -1.40 12.07 1.52
C LEU A 131 -1.19 12.26 0.01
N ILE A 132 -1.92 13.17 -0.63
CA ILE A 132 -1.72 13.50 -2.05
C ILE A 132 -0.30 14.01 -2.29
N GLN A 133 0.19 14.96 -1.48
CA GLN A 133 1.55 15.49 -1.63
C GLN A 133 2.60 14.40 -1.41
N GLU A 134 2.47 13.61 -0.33
CA GLU A 134 3.35 12.48 -0.03
C GLU A 134 3.38 11.45 -1.19
N THR A 135 2.22 11.20 -1.83
CA THR A 135 2.10 10.31 -2.98
C THR A 135 2.83 10.84 -4.22
N ILE A 136 2.68 12.13 -4.51
CA ILE A 136 3.35 12.79 -5.64
C ILE A 136 4.86 12.75 -5.43
N GLU A 137 5.34 13.08 -4.23
CA GLU A 137 6.76 13.00 -3.90
C GLU A 137 7.30 11.57 -4.01
N ALA A 138 6.56 10.58 -3.51
CA ALA A 138 6.92 9.18 -3.63
C ALA A 138 7.04 8.76 -5.10
N HIS A 139 6.05 9.11 -5.94
CA HIS A 139 6.08 8.87 -7.39
C HIS A 139 7.33 9.46 -8.05
N GLN A 140 7.64 10.73 -7.77
CA GLN A 140 8.82 11.40 -8.32
C GLN A 140 10.13 10.73 -7.89
N LYS A 141 10.25 10.33 -6.62
CA LYS A 141 11.42 9.60 -6.10
C LYS A 141 11.58 8.25 -6.80
N ILE A 142 10.50 7.49 -6.97
CA ILE A 142 10.53 6.19 -7.66
C ILE A 142 11.02 6.36 -9.09
N VAL A 143 10.45 7.31 -9.85
CA VAL A 143 10.88 7.56 -11.24
C VAL A 143 12.37 7.87 -11.30
N ARG A 144 12.88 8.78 -10.46
CA ARG A 144 14.30 9.13 -10.42
C ARG A 144 15.23 7.96 -10.07
N ILE A 145 14.83 7.12 -9.10
CA ILE A 145 15.63 5.96 -8.71
C ILE A 145 15.71 4.95 -9.86
N LEU A 146 14.61 4.74 -10.57
CA LEU A 146 14.50 3.75 -11.64
C LEU A 146 15.01 4.25 -13.01
N GLU A 147 15.35 5.54 -13.16
CA GLU A 147 15.82 6.14 -14.43
C GLU A 147 17.04 5.43 -15.03
N SER A 148 17.87 4.81 -14.20
CA SER A 148 19.06 4.07 -14.64
C SER A 148 18.75 2.70 -15.27
N ASP A 149 17.57 2.13 -15.03
CA ASP A 149 17.13 0.86 -15.60
C ASP A 149 15.75 1.01 -16.27
N LYS A 150 15.78 1.11 -17.60
CA LYS A 150 14.58 1.30 -18.42
C LYS A 150 13.52 0.21 -18.18
N ARG A 151 13.93 -1.05 -17.99
CA ARG A 151 12.97 -2.15 -17.79
C ARG A 151 12.26 -2.03 -16.45
N ALA A 152 13.00 -1.65 -15.40
CA ALA A 152 12.43 -1.41 -14.09
C ALA A 152 11.47 -0.21 -14.12
N LEU A 153 11.88 0.91 -14.73
CA LEU A 153 11.04 2.10 -14.87
C LEU A 153 9.76 1.82 -15.67
N ASP A 154 9.85 1.10 -16.78
CA ASP A 154 8.68 0.74 -17.60
C ASP A 154 7.72 -0.17 -16.84
N SER A 155 8.24 -1.11 -16.03
CA SER A 155 7.43 -1.96 -15.15
C SER A 155 6.67 -1.15 -14.12
N TYR A 156 7.34 -0.21 -13.46
CA TYR A 156 6.70 0.71 -12.51
C TYR A 156 5.63 1.59 -13.18
N ARG A 157 5.91 2.20 -14.34
CA ARG A 157 4.95 3.07 -15.02
C ARG A 157 3.68 2.33 -15.42
N LYS A 158 3.81 1.10 -15.91
CA LYS A 158 2.66 0.22 -16.21
C LYS A 158 1.87 -0.12 -14.96
N PHE A 159 2.55 -0.42 -13.86
CA PHE A 159 1.89 -0.65 -12.58
C PHE A 159 1.14 0.61 -12.12
N ALA A 160 1.79 1.77 -12.10
CA ALA A 160 1.20 3.01 -11.60
C ALA A 160 -0.08 3.39 -12.37
N SER A 161 -0.05 3.34 -13.71
CA SER A 161 -1.23 3.61 -14.52
C SER A 161 -2.30 2.53 -14.36
N GLY A 162 -1.91 1.25 -14.36
CA GLY A 162 -2.82 0.13 -14.17
C GLY A 162 -3.50 0.13 -12.81
N TYR A 163 -2.79 0.55 -11.76
CA TYR A 163 -3.31 0.60 -10.39
C TYR A 163 -4.35 1.71 -10.22
N VAL A 164 -4.13 2.88 -10.82
CA VAL A 164 -5.16 3.93 -10.89
C VAL A 164 -6.35 3.44 -11.72
N TYR A 165 -6.10 2.88 -12.90
CA TYR A 165 -7.16 2.36 -13.77
C TYR A 165 -8.02 1.29 -13.09
N PHE A 166 -7.40 0.39 -12.32
CA PHE A 166 -8.09 -0.62 -11.51
C PHE A 166 -9.09 0.02 -10.54
N HIS A 167 -8.68 1.06 -9.82
CA HIS A 167 -9.56 1.75 -8.87
C HIS A 167 -10.69 2.50 -9.58
N THR A 168 -10.41 3.17 -10.69
CA THR A 168 -11.41 3.94 -11.43
C THR A 168 -12.36 3.08 -12.26
N SER A 169 -12.03 1.79 -12.49
CA SER A 169 -12.86 0.88 -13.29
C SER A 169 -13.67 -0.11 -12.45
N LEU A 170 -13.36 -0.25 -11.15
CA LEU A 170 -14.10 -1.12 -10.24
C LEU A 170 -15.20 -0.34 -9.52
N ASP A 171 -16.20 0.09 -10.30
CA ASP A 171 -17.32 0.93 -9.85
C ASP A 171 -18.04 0.34 -8.62
N SER A 172 -18.27 -0.98 -8.60
CA SER A 172 -18.97 -1.65 -7.49
C SER A 172 -18.25 -1.57 -6.16
N ARG A 173 -16.93 -1.30 -6.17
CA ARG A 173 -16.10 -1.23 -4.95
C ARG A 173 -15.78 0.20 -4.56
N TYR A 174 -15.31 1.01 -5.51
CA TYR A 174 -14.78 2.35 -5.23
C TYR A 174 -15.75 3.49 -5.54
N ARG A 175 -16.77 3.22 -6.38
CA ARG A 175 -17.87 4.17 -6.68
C ARG A 175 -17.39 5.53 -7.22
N LEU A 176 -16.23 5.55 -7.88
CA LEU A 176 -15.62 6.78 -8.40
C LEU A 176 -16.35 7.34 -9.63
N ASN A 177 -17.19 6.54 -10.27
CA ASN A 177 -18.10 6.96 -11.32
C ASN A 177 -19.25 7.87 -10.84
N GLU A 178 -19.42 8.02 -9.52
CA GLU A 178 -20.42 8.90 -8.90
C GLU A 178 -19.89 10.34 -8.69
N LEU A 179 -18.59 10.58 -8.92
CA LEU A 179 -17.91 11.89 -8.84
C LEU A 179 -17.89 12.59 -10.21
#